data_AF-A0A9D2HDK7-F1
#
_entry.id   AF-A0A9D2HDK7-F1
#
_cell.length_a   1.000
_cell.length_b   1.000
_cell.length_c   1.000
_cell.angle_alpha   90.00
_cell.angle_beta   90.00
_cell.angle_gamma   90.00
#
_symmetry.space_group_name_H-M   'P 1'
#
loop_
_entity.id
_entity.type
_entity.pdbx_description
1 polymer ?
#
loop_
_entity_poly.entity_id
_entity_poly.type
_entity_poly.pdbx_seq_one_letter_code
_entity_poly.pdbx_strand_id
1 'polypeptide(L)'
;MAIIRPCIDPALCCGDGLCVAVCPTGSIVMDSGKAVLNPGLSRPCNGCGHCAAVCPRRAVSVEREGQGDTPADDAAWSAWRLEPARLNAFLRMRRSVREFKPDPVPREVLEGVLDAARYAPTASNRQDLGWIVVQDRAALRRLADSIAAWAEGSPLYAAVAEEYRRGVDTMLRDAPCALLVHSRRDFAMSGQDCGVALTYVELLLAAEGLGACWSGLAGRAALERPDLLAWLGLPDDRAVYGGLMVGYPRYRYRRPPARLAARVEWL
;
A
#
# COMPACT_ATOMS: atom_id res chain seq x y z
N MET A 1 18.05 1.98 -9.79
CA MET A 1 16.72 1.64 -10.38
C MET A 1 16.73 0.15 -10.64
N ALA A 2 15.65 -0.57 -10.30
CA ALA A 2 15.55 -1.99 -10.61
C ALA A 2 15.70 -2.22 -12.12
N ILE A 3 16.47 -3.25 -12.49
CA ILE A 3 16.63 -3.62 -13.89
C ILE A 3 15.33 -4.26 -14.36
N ILE A 4 14.73 -3.73 -15.43
CA ILE A 4 13.49 -4.23 -16.04
C ILE A 4 13.83 -4.82 -17.40
N ARG A 5 13.44 -6.07 -17.64
CA ARG A 5 13.70 -6.80 -18.89
C ARG A 5 12.39 -7.40 -19.40
N PRO A 6 11.71 -6.74 -20.36
CA PRO A 6 10.65 -7.40 -21.11
C PRO A 6 11.27 -8.47 -22.01
N CYS A 7 10.67 -9.66 -22.02
CA CYS A 7 11.12 -10.81 -22.80
C CYS A 7 9.97 -11.32 -23.66
N ILE A 8 10.31 -11.83 -24.85
CA ILE A 8 9.33 -12.39 -25.79
C ILE A 8 9.86 -13.73 -26.29
N ASP A 9 9.05 -14.77 -26.15
CA ASP A 9 9.28 -16.07 -26.76
C ASP A 9 8.58 -16.12 -28.14
N PRO A 10 9.33 -16.06 -29.26
CA PRO A 10 8.75 -16.07 -30.60
C PRO A 10 8.09 -17.40 -30.97
N ALA A 11 8.46 -18.50 -30.31
CA ALA A 11 7.87 -19.82 -30.55
C ALA A 11 6.45 -19.92 -29.99
N LEU A 12 6.18 -19.22 -28.87
CA LEU A 12 4.85 -19.17 -28.26
C LEU A 12 3.94 -18.10 -28.86
N CYS A 13 4.52 -17.02 -29.41
CA CYS A 13 3.77 -15.88 -29.93
C CYS A 13 2.83 -16.29 -31.09
N CYS A 14 1.53 -16.02 -30.96
CA CYS A 14 0.53 -16.27 -32.02
C CYS A 14 0.31 -15.08 -32.97
N GLY A 15 0.95 -13.93 -32.72
CA GLY A 15 0.85 -12.76 -33.59
C GLY A 15 -0.40 -11.89 -33.43
N ASP A 16 -1.17 -12.06 -32.34
CA ASP A 16 -2.44 -11.35 -32.10
C ASP A 16 -2.31 -9.84 -31.81
N GLY A 17 -1.11 -9.37 -31.44
CA GLY A 17 -0.82 -7.96 -31.16
C GLY A 17 -1.39 -7.40 -29.86
N LEU A 18 -2.01 -8.23 -28.99
CA LEU A 18 -2.62 -7.75 -27.74
C LEU A 18 -1.59 -7.07 -26.82
N CYS A 19 -0.41 -7.68 -26.71
CA CYS A 19 0.70 -7.17 -25.92
C CYS A 19 1.17 -5.77 -26.38
N VAL A 20 1.09 -5.46 -27.67
CA VAL A 20 1.40 -4.15 -28.26
C VAL A 20 0.29 -3.16 -27.92
N ALA A 21 -0.97 -3.56 -28.10
CA ALA A 21 -2.13 -2.69 -27.87
C ALA A 21 -2.23 -2.19 -26.42
N VAL A 22 -1.85 -3.02 -25.43
CA VAL A 22 -1.91 -2.65 -24.01
C VAL A 22 -0.63 -2.00 -23.48
N CYS A 23 0.44 -1.91 -24.28
CA CYS A 23 1.74 -1.42 -23.81
C CYS A 23 1.75 0.12 -23.69
N PRO A 24 1.76 0.69 -22.47
CA PRO A 24 1.66 2.14 -22.32
C PRO A 24 2.94 2.88 -22.72
N THR A 25 4.08 2.17 -22.78
CA THR A 25 5.40 2.74 -23.10
C THR A 25 5.81 2.53 -24.56
N GLY A 26 5.06 1.73 -25.33
CA GLY A 26 5.44 1.35 -26.69
C GLY A 26 6.71 0.47 -26.76
N SER A 27 7.02 -0.26 -25.68
CA SER A 27 8.21 -1.12 -25.58
C SER A 27 8.15 -2.40 -26.42
N ILE A 28 6.97 -2.75 -26.92
CA ILE A 28 6.74 -3.91 -27.78
C ILE A 28 6.05 -3.40 -29.05
N VAL A 29 6.49 -3.89 -30.22
CA VAL A 29 5.89 -3.60 -31.53
C VAL A 29 5.64 -4.90 -32.29
N MET A 30 4.85 -4.83 -33.35
CA MET A 30 4.68 -5.95 -34.28
C MET A 30 5.70 -5.84 -35.41
N ASP A 31 6.38 -6.94 -35.69
CA ASP A 31 7.24 -7.13 -36.86
C ASP A 31 6.99 -8.51 -37.46
N SER A 32 6.75 -8.55 -38.78
CA SER A 32 6.61 -9.80 -39.53
C SER A 32 5.62 -10.81 -38.91
N GLY A 33 4.51 -10.31 -38.35
CA GLY A 33 3.48 -11.12 -37.72
C GLY A 33 3.81 -11.62 -36.30
N LYS A 34 4.89 -11.14 -35.69
CA LYS A 34 5.31 -11.49 -34.32
C LYS A 34 5.52 -10.25 -33.48
N ALA A 35 5.34 -10.40 -32.17
CA ALA A 35 5.71 -9.35 -31.23
C ALA A 35 7.24 -9.32 -31.07
N VAL A 36 7.84 -8.14 -31.10
CA VAL A 36 9.27 -7.91 -30.87
C VAL A 36 9.47 -6.71 -29.93
N LEU A 37 10.61 -6.65 -29.25
CA LEU A 37 10.98 -5.46 -28.49
C LEU A 37 11.23 -4.30 -29.45
N ASN A 38 10.72 -3.12 -29.11
CA ASN A 38 10.86 -1.94 -29.94
C ASN A 38 12.31 -1.41 -29.91
N PRO A 39 13.07 -1.49 -31.03
CA PRO A 39 14.46 -0.99 -31.07
C PRO A 39 14.53 0.54 -31.04
N GLY A 40 13.45 1.24 -31.42
CA GLY A 40 13.35 2.70 -31.42
C GLY A 40 12.70 3.28 -30.16
N LEU A 41 12.75 2.55 -29.04
CA LEU A 41 12.04 2.91 -27.83
C LEU A 41 12.49 4.27 -27.27
N SER A 42 11.57 5.24 -27.23
CA SER A 42 11.84 6.59 -26.73
C SER A 42 11.76 6.71 -25.19
N ARG A 43 11.12 5.77 -24.52
CA ARG A 43 10.93 5.73 -23.06
C ARG A 43 11.09 4.31 -22.53
N PRO A 44 11.86 4.10 -21.44
CA PRO A 44 12.09 2.75 -20.92
C PRO A 44 10.79 2.07 -20.49
N CYS A 45 10.76 0.74 -20.63
CA CYS A 45 9.71 -0.10 -20.06
C CYS A 45 9.61 0.15 -18.55
N ASN A 46 8.40 0.34 -18.04
CA ASN A 46 8.14 0.53 -16.60
C ASN A 46 7.84 -0.78 -15.85
N GLY A 47 7.88 -1.90 -16.58
CA GLY A 47 7.71 -3.24 -16.02
C GLY A 47 6.30 -3.52 -15.50
N CYS A 48 5.26 -2.83 -16.01
CA CYS A 48 3.88 -3.01 -15.52
C CYS A 48 3.28 -4.41 -15.77
N GLY A 49 3.88 -5.21 -16.64
CA GLY A 49 3.43 -6.59 -16.91
C GLY A 49 2.11 -6.70 -17.68
N HIS A 50 1.48 -5.60 -18.12
CA HIS A 50 0.22 -5.65 -18.87
C HIS A 50 0.32 -6.55 -20.12
N CYS A 51 1.45 -6.47 -20.82
CA CYS A 51 1.72 -7.29 -22.00
C CYS A 51 1.80 -8.79 -21.68
N ALA A 52 2.34 -9.16 -20.51
CA ALA A 52 2.40 -10.54 -20.04
C ALA A 52 1.01 -11.02 -19.62
N ALA A 53 0.27 -10.21 -18.85
CA ALA A 53 -1.06 -10.55 -18.33
C ALA A 53 -2.12 -10.71 -19.44
N VAL A 54 -2.03 -9.95 -20.54
CA VAL A 54 -2.99 -10.06 -21.65
C VAL A 54 -2.65 -11.18 -22.63
N CYS A 55 -1.42 -11.72 -22.61
CA CYS A 55 -0.95 -12.64 -23.64
C CYS A 55 -1.54 -14.05 -23.43
N PRO A 56 -2.43 -14.53 -24.32
CA PRO A 56 -3.11 -15.82 -24.14
C PRO A 56 -2.19 -17.03 -24.33
N ARG A 57 -0.99 -16.81 -24.87
CA ARG A 57 0.03 -17.84 -25.12
C ARG A 57 1.19 -17.78 -24.13
N ARG A 58 1.17 -16.81 -23.20
CA ARG A 58 2.27 -16.54 -22.26
C ARG A 58 3.62 -16.36 -22.97
N ALA A 59 3.57 -15.81 -24.18
CA ALA A 59 4.73 -15.54 -25.02
C ALA A 59 5.51 -14.29 -24.57
N VAL A 60 4.95 -13.50 -23.66
CA VAL A 60 5.58 -12.27 -23.15
C VAL A 60 5.73 -12.40 -21.64
N SER A 61 6.90 -12.05 -21.14
CA SER A 61 7.16 -11.90 -19.71
C SER A 61 7.87 -10.58 -19.43
N VAL A 62 7.85 -10.17 -18.16
CA VAL A 62 8.59 -9.00 -17.70
C VAL A 62 9.35 -9.43 -16.46
N GLU A 63 10.67 -9.47 -16.57
CA GLU A 63 11.54 -9.70 -15.43
C GLU A 63 11.89 -8.36 -14.78
N ARG A 64 11.88 -8.34 -13.45
CA ARG A 64 12.36 -7.24 -12.65
C ARG A 64 13.09 -7.79 -11.44
N GLU A 65 14.22 -7.19 -11.12
CA GLU A 65 14.98 -7.55 -9.92
C GLU A 65 14.09 -7.48 -8.66
N GLY A 66 14.04 -8.57 -7.90
CA GLY A 66 13.23 -8.70 -6.69
C GLY A 66 11.72 -8.89 -6.92
N GLN A 67 11.25 -8.94 -8.17
CA GLN A 67 9.85 -9.24 -8.49
C GLN A 67 9.64 -10.76 -8.51
N GLY A 68 8.66 -11.25 -7.75
CA GLY A 68 8.21 -12.64 -7.83
C GLY A 68 7.46 -12.94 -9.14
N ASP A 69 7.22 -14.21 -9.41
CA ASP A 69 6.56 -14.66 -10.64
C ASP A 69 5.17 -14.03 -10.80
N THR A 70 4.79 -13.77 -12.05
CA THR A 70 3.39 -13.47 -12.37
C THR A 70 2.56 -14.74 -12.10
N PRO A 71 1.52 -14.69 -11.24
CA PRO A 71 0.71 -15.86 -10.96
C PRO A 71 0.23 -16.51 -12.26
N ALA A 72 0.42 -17.83 -12.36
CA ALA A 72 0.13 -18.61 -13.55
C ALA A 72 -1.36 -18.89 -13.77
N ASP A 73 -2.23 -18.36 -12.92
CA ASP A 73 -3.61 -18.79 -12.81
C ASP A 73 -4.53 -18.06 -13.80
N ASP A 74 -4.70 -18.67 -14.97
CA ASP A 74 -5.73 -18.29 -15.95
C ASP A 74 -7.15 -18.58 -15.43
N ALA A 75 -7.28 -19.43 -14.39
CA ALA A 75 -8.55 -19.83 -13.79
C ALA A 75 -9.00 -18.79 -12.74
N ALA A 76 -9.39 -17.61 -13.23
CA ALA A 76 -10.76 -17.12 -13.09
C ALA A 76 -10.83 -15.59 -13.12
N TRP A 77 -10.71 -15.03 -14.33
CA TRP A 77 -11.25 -13.71 -14.61
C TRP A 77 -12.77 -13.60 -14.33
N SER A 78 -13.47 -14.71 -14.12
CA SER A 78 -14.86 -14.72 -13.64
C SER A 78 -14.99 -14.71 -12.11
N ALA A 79 -14.02 -15.22 -11.34
CA ALA A 79 -14.15 -15.39 -9.88
C ALA A 79 -13.70 -14.18 -9.06
N TRP A 80 -12.90 -13.26 -9.62
CA TRP A 80 -12.48 -12.04 -8.92
C TRP A 80 -13.60 -10.97 -8.81
N ARG A 81 -14.65 -11.07 -9.64
CA ARG A 81 -15.74 -10.08 -9.64
C ARG A 81 -16.56 -10.20 -8.35
N LEU A 82 -16.39 -9.24 -7.45
CA LEU A 82 -17.27 -9.06 -6.30
C LEU A 82 -18.61 -8.47 -6.74
N GLU A 83 -19.69 -8.91 -6.09
CA GLU A 83 -21.00 -8.29 -6.25
C GLU A 83 -20.95 -6.84 -5.71
N PRO A 84 -21.33 -5.83 -6.51
CA PRO A 84 -21.18 -4.42 -6.14
C PRO A 84 -21.87 -4.03 -4.83
N ALA A 85 -23.07 -4.54 -4.53
CA ALA A 85 -23.78 -4.20 -3.30
C ALA A 85 -23.06 -4.73 -2.05
N ARG A 86 -22.48 -5.94 -2.11
CA ARG A 86 -21.66 -6.52 -1.04
C ARG A 86 -20.38 -5.73 -0.81
N LEU A 87 -19.68 -5.35 -1.88
CA LEU A 87 -18.50 -4.49 -1.76
C LEU A 87 -18.87 -3.13 -1.18
N ASN A 88 -19.95 -2.51 -1.66
CA ASN A 88 -20.44 -1.23 -1.14
C ASN A 88 -20.81 -1.33 0.34
N ALA A 89 -21.47 -2.41 0.77
CA ALA A 89 -21.81 -2.63 2.17
C ALA A 89 -20.53 -2.77 3.03
N PHE A 90 -19.53 -3.51 2.57
CA PHE A 90 -18.24 -3.65 3.21
C PHE A 90 -17.53 -2.29 3.38
N LEU A 91 -17.40 -1.53 2.28
CA LEU A 91 -16.75 -0.21 2.27
C LEU A 91 -17.47 0.80 3.18
N ARG A 92 -18.80 0.75 3.24
CA ARG A 92 -19.61 1.60 4.14
C ARG A 92 -19.49 1.20 5.60
N MET A 93 -19.28 -0.09 5.87
CA MET A 93 -19.10 -0.60 7.24
C MET A 93 -17.71 -0.31 7.80
N ARG A 94 -16.68 -0.17 6.96
CA ARG A 94 -15.34 0.24 7.40
C ARG A 94 -15.37 1.58 8.15
N ARG A 95 -14.59 1.67 9.23
CA ARG A 95 -14.36 2.90 9.99
C ARG A 95 -13.00 2.87 10.68
N SER A 96 -12.56 4.04 11.13
CA SER A 96 -11.41 4.17 12.02
C SER A 96 -11.71 3.54 13.38
N VAL A 97 -11.12 2.38 13.65
CA VAL A 97 -11.17 1.70 14.96
C VAL A 97 -10.13 2.34 15.87
N ARG A 98 -10.56 2.84 17.03
CA ARG A 98 -9.73 3.62 17.95
C ARG A 98 -9.66 3.03 19.36
N GLU A 99 -10.27 1.87 19.54
CA GLU A 99 -10.25 1.10 20.78
C GLU A 99 -10.02 -0.35 20.41
N PHE A 100 -8.89 -0.88 20.86
CA PHE A 100 -8.41 -2.20 20.49
C PHE A 100 -8.49 -3.14 21.70
N LYS A 101 -8.63 -4.43 21.42
CA LYS A 101 -8.36 -5.46 22.42
C LYS A 101 -6.84 -5.59 22.62
N PRO A 102 -6.37 -6.06 23.79
CA PRO A 102 -4.95 -6.21 24.05
C PRO A 102 -4.30 -7.37 23.27
N ASP A 103 -5.11 -8.24 22.66
CA ASP A 103 -4.66 -9.39 21.88
C ASP A 103 -3.64 -8.99 20.80
N PRO A 104 -2.50 -9.69 20.70
CA PRO A 104 -1.53 -9.44 19.64
C PRO A 104 -2.12 -9.81 18.28
N VAL A 105 -1.73 -9.08 17.24
CA VAL A 105 -2.06 -9.43 15.86
C VAL A 105 -1.07 -10.50 15.38
N PRO A 106 -1.51 -11.67 14.90
CA PRO A 106 -0.60 -12.69 14.38
C PRO A 106 0.26 -12.16 13.25
N ARG A 107 1.54 -12.55 13.23
CA ARG A 107 2.50 -12.10 12.23
C ARG A 107 2.11 -12.55 10.83
N GLU A 108 1.62 -13.78 10.72
CA GLU A 108 1.23 -14.43 9.47
C GLU A 108 0.07 -13.68 8.80
N VAL A 109 -0.86 -13.14 9.60
CA VAL A 109 -1.96 -12.30 9.10
C VAL A 109 -1.41 -10.98 8.53
N LEU A 110 -0.47 -10.34 9.22
CA LEU A 110 0.16 -9.11 8.74
C LEU A 110 0.98 -9.34 7.46
N GLU A 111 1.76 -10.43 7.41
CA GLU A 111 2.53 -10.80 6.22
C GLU A 111 1.62 -11.07 5.02
N GLY A 112 0.52 -11.82 5.21
CA GLY A 112 -0.47 -12.08 4.16
C GLY A 112 -1.17 -10.80 3.67
N VAL A 113 -1.58 -9.92 4.60
CA VAL A 113 -2.17 -8.62 4.26
C VAL A 113 -1.19 -7.75 3.48
N LEU A 114 0.07 -7.68 3.90
CA LEU A 114 1.09 -6.86 3.24
C LEU A 114 1.49 -7.43 1.88
N ASP A 115 1.55 -8.76 1.73
CA ASP A 115 1.79 -9.41 0.44
C ASP A 115 0.65 -9.12 -0.54
N ALA A 116 -0.62 -9.21 -0.12
CA ALA A 116 -1.75 -8.84 -0.95
C ALA A 116 -1.76 -7.33 -1.27
N ALA A 117 -1.42 -6.47 -0.30
CA ALA A 117 -1.38 -5.02 -0.48
C ALA A 117 -0.28 -4.55 -1.44
N ARG A 118 0.75 -5.37 -1.74
CA ARG A 118 1.80 -5.01 -2.71
C ARG A 118 1.28 -4.86 -4.14
N TYR A 119 0.07 -5.35 -4.41
CA TYR A 119 -0.66 -5.14 -5.67
C TYR A 119 -1.36 -3.79 -5.75
N ALA A 120 -1.27 -2.94 -4.71
CA ALA A 120 -1.72 -1.56 -4.79
C ALA A 120 -0.98 -0.83 -5.94
N PRO A 121 -1.71 -0.06 -6.79
CA PRO A 121 -1.08 0.63 -7.90
C PRO A 121 -0.13 1.72 -7.39
N THR A 122 0.99 1.87 -8.09
CA THR A 122 1.96 2.96 -7.85
C THR A 122 2.24 3.70 -9.14
N ALA A 123 2.54 4.99 -9.02
CA ALA A 123 2.83 5.82 -10.19
C ALA A 123 4.01 5.25 -10.99
N SER A 124 3.81 5.11 -12.30
CA SER A 124 4.76 4.47 -13.22
C SER A 124 5.19 3.06 -12.80
N ASN A 125 4.36 2.33 -12.04
CA ASN A 125 4.66 1.00 -11.52
C ASN A 125 5.99 0.94 -10.71
N ARG A 126 6.35 2.04 -10.04
CA ARG A 126 7.63 2.12 -9.31
C ARG A 126 7.74 1.12 -8.18
N GLN A 127 6.63 0.76 -7.51
CA GLN A 127 6.60 -0.20 -6.41
C GLN A 127 7.70 0.07 -5.36
N ASP A 128 7.99 1.34 -5.07
CA ASP A 128 9.07 1.75 -4.15
C ASP A 128 8.57 1.92 -2.71
N LEU A 129 7.63 1.07 -2.31
CA LEU A 129 7.01 1.11 -0.99
C LEU A 129 7.76 0.16 -0.05
N GLY A 130 7.90 0.58 1.20
CA GLY A 130 8.39 -0.26 2.30
C GLY A 130 7.50 -0.12 3.52
N TRP A 131 7.57 -1.12 4.40
CA TRP A 131 6.74 -1.23 5.59
C TRP A 131 7.60 -1.42 6.83
N ILE A 132 7.30 -0.67 7.88
CA ILE A 132 7.82 -0.92 9.22
C ILE A 132 6.65 -1.41 10.08
N VAL A 133 6.83 -2.59 10.67
CA VAL A 133 5.85 -3.22 11.55
C VAL A 133 6.35 -3.14 12.98
N VAL A 134 5.61 -2.48 13.85
CA VAL A 134 5.96 -2.29 15.26
C VAL A 134 4.93 -3.03 16.12
N GLN A 135 5.34 -4.15 16.72
CA GLN A 135 4.49 -4.97 17.61
C GLN A 135 5.07 -5.13 19.01
N ASP A 136 6.38 -4.96 19.18
CA ASP A 136 7.01 -5.00 20.49
C ASP A 136 6.48 -3.86 21.38
N ARG A 137 6.15 -4.17 22.63
CA ARG A 137 5.52 -3.20 23.55
C ARG A 137 6.45 -2.04 23.89
N ALA A 138 7.76 -2.31 24.05
CA ALA A 138 8.73 -1.25 24.32
C ALA A 138 8.95 -0.37 23.08
N ALA A 139 8.97 -0.96 21.88
CA ALA A 139 9.06 -0.24 20.63
C ALA A 139 7.81 0.62 20.35
N LEU A 140 6.61 0.09 20.61
CA LEU A 140 5.35 0.86 20.54
C LEU A 140 5.37 2.04 21.52
N ARG A 141 5.83 1.81 22.76
CA ARG A 141 5.95 2.88 23.75
C ARG A 141 6.95 3.94 23.30
N ARG A 142 8.11 3.54 22.78
CA ARG A 142 9.11 4.47 22.23
C ARG A 142 8.55 5.28 21.06
N LEU A 143 7.83 4.64 20.15
CA LEU A 143 7.16 5.34 19.05
C LEU A 143 6.16 6.37 19.59
N ALA A 144 5.30 5.99 20.53
CA ALA A 144 4.34 6.90 21.15
C ALA A 144 5.03 8.08 21.87
N ASP A 145 6.10 7.82 22.63
CA ASP A 145 6.88 8.86 23.31
C ASP A 145 7.53 9.83 22.30
N SER A 146 8.05 9.34 21.17
CA SER A 146 8.59 10.18 20.10
C SER A 146 7.50 11.06 19.45
N ILE A 147 6.31 10.51 19.21
CA ILE A 147 5.16 11.26 18.68
C ILE A 147 4.71 12.34 19.68
N ALA A 148 4.63 12.00 20.97
CA ALA A 148 4.25 12.94 22.02
C ALA A 148 5.26 14.10 22.13
N ALA A 149 6.56 13.80 22.12
CA ALA A 149 7.60 14.82 22.17
C ALA A 149 7.56 15.78 20.96
N TRP A 150 7.20 15.26 19.78
CA TRP A 150 6.94 16.12 18.62
C TRP A 150 5.67 16.97 18.81
N ALA A 151 4.58 16.35 19.28
CA ALA A 151 3.29 17.01 19.46
C ALA A 151 3.32 18.12 20.54
N GLU A 152 4.18 18.02 21.55
CA GLU A 152 4.44 19.07 22.55
C GLU A 152 4.89 20.39 21.91
N GLY A 153 5.70 20.32 20.85
CA GLY A 153 6.15 21.49 20.10
C GLY A 153 5.11 22.04 19.12
N SER A 154 3.95 21.39 18.99
CA SER A 154 2.91 21.74 18.01
C SER A 154 1.74 22.45 18.68
N PRO A 155 1.39 23.69 18.27
CA PRO A 155 0.21 24.39 18.79
C PRO A 155 -1.11 23.62 18.59
N LEU A 156 -1.17 22.76 17.57
CA LEU A 156 -2.36 21.99 17.24
C LEU A 156 -2.49 20.71 18.09
N TYR A 157 -1.39 20.15 18.57
CA TYR A 157 -1.35 18.81 19.20
C TYR A 157 -0.81 18.80 20.63
N ALA A 158 -0.40 19.95 21.18
CA ALA A 158 0.14 20.03 22.55
C ALA A 158 -0.82 19.45 23.61
N ALA A 159 -2.13 19.73 23.50
CA ALA A 159 -3.12 19.18 24.43
C ALA A 159 -3.24 17.65 24.36
N VAL A 160 -3.07 17.07 23.15
CA VAL A 160 -3.07 15.62 22.96
C VAL A 160 -1.83 14.99 23.60
N ALA A 161 -0.68 15.67 23.51
CA ALA A 161 0.55 15.23 24.17
C ALA A 161 0.46 15.34 25.71
N GLU A 162 -0.13 16.40 26.24
CA GLU A 162 -0.35 16.55 27.68
C GLU A 162 -1.21 15.41 28.24
N GLU A 163 -2.29 15.02 27.53
CA GLU A 163 -3.13 13.88 27.90
C GLU A 163 -2.34 12.56 27.88
N TYR A 164 -1.44 12.38 26.89
CA TYR A 164 -0.51 11.26 26.86
C TYR A 164 0.41 11.20 28.08
N ARG A 165 0.98 12.34 28.48
CA ARG A 165 1.84 12.43 29.66
C ARG A 165 1.09 12.13 30.96
N ARG A 166 -0.23 12.29 30.99
CA ARG A 166 -1.11 11.91 32.11
C ARG A 166 -1.47 10.42 32.13
N GLY A 167 -0.97 9.63 31.18
CA GLY A 167 -1.12 8.18 31.17
C GLY A 167 -2.25 7.64 30.30
N VAL A 168 -2.90 8.48 29.49
CA VAL A 168 -3.89 8.04 28.51
C VAL A 168 -3.20 7.97 27.15
N ASP A 169 -3.07 6.79 26.55
CA ASP A 169 -2.40 6.69 25.24
C ASP A 169 -3.21 7.34 24.11
N THR A 170 -3.01 8.62 23.90
CA THR A 170 -3.64 9.36 22.79
C THR A 170 -2.87 9.26 21.48
N MET A 171 -1.65 8.70 21.51
CA MET A 171 -0.74 8.61 20.36
C MET A 171 -1.03 7.39 19.51
N LEU A 172 -1.07 6.22 20.14
CA LEU A 172 -1.32 4.93 19.50
C LEU A 172 -2.58 4.23 20.01
N ARG A 173 -3.27 4.79 21.01
CA ARG A 173 -4.57 4.30 21.51
C ARG A 173 -4.51 2.85 21.97
N ASP A 174 -3.41 2.49 22.63
CA ASP A 174 -3.12 1.14 23.13
C ASP A 174 -3.14 0.05 22.03
N ALA A 175 -3.01 0.45 20.76
CA ALA A 175 -3.00 -0.48 19.65
C ALA A 175 -1.87 -1.52 19.83
N PRO A 176 -2.15 -2.82 19.67
CA PRO A 176 -1.15 -3.87 19.80
C PRO A 176 -0.15 -3.89 18.63
N CYS A 177 -0.39 -3.11 17.58
CA CYS A 177 0.46 -3.02 16.41
C CYS A 177 0.37 -1.62 15.78
N ALA A 178 1.50 -1.12 15.29
CA ALA A 178 1.56 0.03 14.40
C ALA A 178 2.26 -0.36 13.10
N LEU A 179 1.70 0.03 11.96
CA LEU A 179 2.30 -0.09 10.63
C LEU A 179 2.68 1.30 10.15
N LEU A 180 3.90 1.48 9.65
CA LEU A 180 4.33 2.72 8.99
C LEU A 180 4.71 2.38 7.55
N VAL A 181 4.21 3.17 6.59
CA VAL A 181 4.59 3.04 5.19
C VAL A 181 5.59 4.13 4.83
N HIS A 182 6.62 3.75 4.10
CA HIS A 182 7.67 4.67 3.70
C HIS A 182 8.06 4.49 2.22
N SER A 183 8.50 5.59 1.60
CA SER A 183 8.91 5.66 0.19
C SER A 183 10.03 6.68 0.04
N ARG A 184 10.64 6.77 -1.15
CA ARG A 184 11.66 7.78 -1.47
C ARG A 184 11.13 9.22 -1.38
N ARG A 185 11.97 10.14 -0.92
CA ARG A 185 11.66 11.57 -0.75
C ARG A 185 11.53 12.35 -2.06
N ASP A 186 12.33 11.99 -3.04
CA ASP A 186 12.50 12.71 -4.31
C ASP A 186 11.48 12.29 -5.38
N PHE A 187 10.41 11.59 -4.99
CA PHE A 187 9.32 11.23 -5.88
C PHE A 187 8.01 11.88 -5.46
N ALA A 188 7.50 12.75 -6.34
CA ALA A 188 6.32 13.57 -6.07
C ALA A 188 5.04 12.78 -5.78
N MET A 189 4.96 11.52 -6.22
CA MET A 189 3.79 10.66 -6.00
C MET A 189 3.94 9.73 -4.79
N SER A 190 5.05 9.78 -4.05
CA SER A 190 5.30 8.89 -2.91
C SER A 190 4.18 8.93 -1.87
N GLY A 191 3.64 10.12 -1.58
CA GLY A 191 2.54 10.27 -0.62
C GLY A 191 1.24 9.62 -1.11
N GLN A 192 0.89 9.82 -2.38
CA GLN A 192 -0.29 9.22 -3.00
C GLN A 192 -0.18 7.70 -3.07
N ASP A 193 0.96 7.18 -3.52
CA ASP A 193 1.24 5.74 -3.62
C ASP A 193 1.13 5.08 -2.23
N CYS A 194 1.75 5.70 -1.21
CA CYS A 194 1.64 5.25 0.18
C CYS A 194 0.20 5.29 0.70
N GLY A 195 -0.57 6.32 0.37
CA GLY A 195 -1.97 6.46 0.78
C GLY A 195 -2.88 5.39 0.18
N VAL A 196 -2.67 5.05 -1.10
CA VAL A 196 -3.39 3.95 -1.77
C VAL A 196 -3.04 2.62 -1.11
N ALA A 197 -1.76 2.36 -0.85
CA ALA A 197 -1.30 1.13 -0.21
C ALA A 197 -1.84 0.97 1.22
N LEU A 198 -1.84 2.04 2.03
CA LEU A 198 -2.47 2.03 3.37
C LEU A 198 -3.97 1.75 3.30
N THR A 199 -4.66 2.26 2.27
CA THR A 199 -6.08 1.98 2.06
C THR A 199 -6.29 0.49 1.74
N TYR A 200 -5.45 -0.11 0.90
CA TYR A 200 -5.49 -1.56 0.63
C TYR A 200 -5.29 -2.36 1.92
N VAL A 201 -4.26 -2.04 2.70
CA VAL A 201 -3.99 -2.70 3.99
C VAL A 201 -5.18 -2.55 4.94
N GLU A 202 -5.75 -1.35 5.10
CA GLU A 202 -6.92 -1.11 5.97
C GLU A 202 -8.12 -1.99 5.58
N LEU A 203 -8.40 -2.11 4.28
CA LEU A 203 -9.49 -2.95 3.78
C LEU A 203 -9.20 -4.44 3.97
N LEU A 204 -7.99 -4.89 3.69
CA LEU A 204 -7.60 -6.29 3.88
C LEU A 204 -7.64 -6.69 5.37
N LEU A 205 -7.13 -5.85 6.27
CA LEU A 205 -7.27 -6.04 7.72
C LEU A 205 -8.73 -6.19 8.14
N ALA A 206 -9.63 -5.35 7.60
CA ALA A 206 -11.06 -5.46 7.90
C ALA A 206 -11.68 -6.77 7.39
N ALA A 207 -11.20 -7.32 6.27
CA ALA A 207 -11.62 -8.62 5.78
C ALA A 207 -11.16 -9.77 6.70
N GLU A 208 -9.99 -9.63 7.32
CA GLU A 208 -9.45 -10.54 8.35
C GLU A 208 -10.09 -10.36 9.74
N GLY A 209 -11.11 -9.50 9.87
CA GLY A 209 -11.78 -9.23 11.15
C GLY A 209 -11.01 -8.31 12.10
N LEU A 210 -9.91 -7.70 11.64
CA LEU A 210 -9.15 -6.69 12.36
C LEU A 210 -9.75 -5.29 12.14
N GLY A 211 -9.32 -4.36 12.98
CA GLY A 211 -9.60 -2.94 12.86
C GLY A 211 -8.32 -2.15 12.65
N ALA A 212 -8.45 -1.03 11.95
CA ALA A 212 -7.36 -0.08 11.83
C ALA A 212 -7.85 1.37 11.96
N CYS A 213 -6.94 2.25 12.33
CA CYS A 213 -7.12 3.69 12.22
C CYS A 213 -5.81 4.32 11.78
N TRP A 214 -5.91 5.25 10.83
CA TRP A 214 -4.78 6.03 10.37
C TRP A 214 -4.14 6.79 11.54
N SER A 215 -2.83 6.60 11.70
CA SER A 215 -1.99 7.32 12.65
C SER A 215 -1.37 8.53 11.95
N GLY A 216 -2.18 9.58 11.79
CA GLY A 216 -1.72 10.84 11.20
C GLY A 216 -0.59 11.49 12.00
N LEU A 217 -0.62 11.35 13.33
CA LEU A 217 0.41 11.89 14.22
C LEU A 217 1.76 11.18 14.00
N ALA A 218 1.77 9.85 13.85
CA ALA A 218 3.00 9.10 13.56
C ALA A 218 3.64 9.53 12.24
N GLY A 219 2.83 9.66 11.18
CA GLY A 219 3.32 10.12 9.88
C GLY A 219 3.90 11.53 9.94
N ARG A 220 3.22 12.46 10.62
CA ARG A 220 3.68 13.85 10.77
C ARG A 220 4.94 13.96 11.64
N ALA A 221 4.98 13.27 12.77
CA ALA A 221 6.16 13.23 13.63
C ALA A 221 7.38 12.68 12.87
N ALA A 222 7.22 11.58 12.13
CA ALA A 222 8.31 10.99 11.36
C ALA A 222 8.85 11.89 10.23
N LEU A 223 8.02 12.76 9.64
CA LEU A 223 8.48 13.74 8.66
C LEU A 223 9.33 14.86 9.28
N GLU A 224 9.04 15.23 10.53
CA GLU A 224 9.60 16.39 11.22
C GLU A 224 10.70 16.01 12.24
N ARG A 225 10.96 14.70 12.44
CA ARG A 225 11.92 14.17 13.43
C ARG A 225 12.92 13.18 12.78
N PRO A 226 14.12 13.64 12.39
CA PRO A 226 15.15 12.77 11.82
C PRO A 226 15.60 11.64 12.76
N ASP A 227 15.62 11.88 14.06
CA ASP A 227 15.98 10.87 15.08
C ASP A 227 14.96 9.72 15.15
N LEU A 228 13.69 9.99 14.87
CA LEU A 228 12.65 8.97 14.75
C LEU A 228 12.91 8.09 13.52
N LEU A 229 13.25 8.69 12.37
CA LEU A 229 13.58 7.93 11.16
C LEU A 229 14.84 7.07 11.32
N ALA A 230 15.87 7.61 11.98
CA ALA A 230 17.09 6.87 12.29
C ALA A 230 16.81 5.68 13.22
N TRP A 231 15.97 5.85 14.25
CA TRP A 231 15.54 4.73 15.10
C TRP A 231 14.74 3.67 14.33
N LEU A 232 13.89 4.10 13.39
CA LEU A 232 13.16 3.21 12.49
C LEU A 232 14.06 2.52 11.46
N GLY A 233 15.36 2.82 11.43
CA GLY A 233 16.34 2.22 10.53
C GLY A 233 16.17 2.67 9.08
N LEU A 234 15.55 3.82 8.83
CA LEU A 234 15.31 4.32 7.48
C LEU A 234 16.54 5.09 6.97
N PRO A 235 16.95 4.85 5.70
CA PRO A 235 17.97 5.66 5.06
C PRO A 235 17.45 7.08 4.77
N ASP A 236 18.38 8.03 4.62
CA ASP A 236 18.08 9.47 4.48
C ASP A 236 17.22 9.79 3.24
N ASP A 237 17.30 8.98 2.19
CA ASP A 237 16.53 9.14 0.96
C ASP A 237 15.07 8.71 1.11
N ARG A 238 14.66 8.16 2.26
CA ARG A 238 13.29 7.70 2.53
C ARG A 238 12.60 8.54 3.61
N ALA A 239 11.27 8.58 3.50
CA ALA A 239 10.39 9.22 4.46
C ALA A 239 9.17 8.34 4.73
N VAL A 240 8.63 8.43 5.94
CA VAL A 240 7.32 7.86 6.29
C VAL A 240 6.23 8.78 5.77
N TYR A 241 5.28 8.23 5.01
CA TYR A 241 4.17 9.00 4.42
C TYR A 241 2.83 8.70 5.09
N GLY A 242 2.79 7.77 6.04
CA GLY A 242 1.62 7.50 6.85
C GLY A 242 1.79 6.25 7.70
N GLY A 243 0.76 5.94 8.48
CA GLY A 243 0.72 4.73 9.27
C GLY A 243 -0.67 4.34 9.73
N LEU A 244 -0.79 3.12 10.25
CA LEU A 244 -2.01 2.55 10.81
C LEU A 244 -1.72 2.06 12.23
N MET A 245 -2.60 2.41 13.16
CA MET A 245 -2.81 1.63 14.39
C MET A 245 -3.65 0.42 14.01
N VAL A 246 -3.26 -0.78 14.44
CA VAL A 246 -3.87 -2.04 14.04
C VAL A 246 -4.12 -2.92 15.25
N GLY A 247 -5.28 -3.59 15.28
CA GLY A 247 -5.62 -4.57 16.31
C GLY A 247 -7.04 -5.09 16.17
N TYR A 248 -7.44 -6.01 17.05
CA TYR A 248 -8.82 -6.45 17.10
C TYR A 248 -9.72 -5.34 17.66
N PRO A 249 -10.86 -5.00 17.04
CA PRO A 249 -11.78 -4.01 17.59
C PRO A 249 -12.30 -4.44 18.97
N ARG A 250 -12.22 -3.54 19.95
CA ARG A 250 -12.80 -3.79 21.29
C ARG A 250 -14.31 -3.96 21.25
N TYR A 251 -14.98 -3.20 20.36
CA TYR A 251 -16.43 -3.21 20.22
C TYR A 251 -16.88 -3.66 18.83
N ARG A 252 -18.07 -4.26 18.81
CA ARG A 252 -18.77 -4.60 17.57
C ARG A 252 -19.66 -3.45 17.12
N TYR A 253 -19.40 -2.94 15.93
CA TYR A 253 -20.24 -1.92 15.31
C TYR A 253 -21.36 -2.56 14.49
N ARG A 254 -22.59 -2.09 14.68
CA ARG A 254 -23.80 -2.68 14.06
C ARG A 254 -24.27 -1.98 12.79
N ARG A 255 -23.84 -0.75 12.55
CA ARG A 255 -24.34 0.13 11.48
C ARG A 255 -23.22 1.00 10.94
N PRO A 256 -23.23 1.38 9.65
CA PRO A 256 -22.26 2.31 9.08
C PRO A 256 -22.40 3.71 9.72
N PRO A 257 -21.33 4.53 9.74
CA PRO A 257 -21.44 5.91 10.21
C PRO A 257 -22.19 6.76 9.18
N ALA A 258 -22.88 7.80 9.64
CA ALA A 258 -23.44 8.81 8.74
C ALA A 258 -22.33 9.52 7.95
N ARG A 259 -22.60 9.87 6.70
CA ARG A 259 -21.71 10.63 5.81
C ARG A 259 -22.49 11.75 5.14
N LEU A 260 -21.80 12.84 4.85
CA LEU A 260 -22.33 13.89 3.99
C LEU A 260 -22.57 13.32 2.58
N ALA A 261 -23.53 13.90 1.86
CA ALA A 261 -23.72 13.59 0.45
C ALA A 261 -22.45 13.90 -0.34
N ALA A 262 -22.16 13.10 -1.37
CA ALA A 262 -21.07 13.39 -2.28
C ALA A 262 -21.36 14.70 -3.03
N ARG A 263 -20.38 15.61 -3.03
CA ARG A 263 -20.42 16.82 -3.86
C ARG A 263 -19.87 16.45 -5.24
N VAL A 264 -20.71 16.47 -6.26
CA VAL A 264 -20.37 16.04 -7.62
C VAL A 264 -20.78 17.13 -8.60
N GLU A 265 -19.83 17.57 -9.42
CA GLU A 265 -20.04 18.51 -10.53
C GLU A 265 -19.73 17.77 -11.83
N TRP A 266 -20.61 17.89 -12.82
CA TRP A 266 -20.43 17.31 -14.14
C TRP A 266 -20.06 18.43 -15.11
N LEU A 267 -18.94 18.28 -15.81
CA LEU A 267 -18.44 19.20 -16.82
C LEU A 267 -18.74 18.68 -18.22
#